data_AF-A0A2G6ET21-F1
#
_entry.id   AF-A0A2G6ET21-F1
#
_cell.length_a   1.000
_cell.length_b   1.000
_cell.length_c   1.000
_cell.angle_alpha   90.00
_cell.angle_beta   90.00
_cell.angle_gamma   90.00
#
_symmetry.space_group_name_H-M   'P 1'
#
loop_
_entity.id
_entity.type
_entity.pdbx_description
1 polymer ?
#
loop_
_entity_poly.entity_id
_entity_poly.type
_entity_poly.pdbx_seq_one_letter_code
_entity_poly.pdbx_strand_id
1 'polypeptide(L)'
;AEGLLAGLPEIPFINAIYWVESVLCLVVPSSSGLAVLSMPILAPVADFAGVSRELVVTAFQSASGLPNLVTPTSGVVMGGLAIGRISYISWLKFIGPLLAMLMISIMILLSIGVVLS
;
A
#
# COMPACT_ATOMS: atom_id res chain seq x y z
N ALA A 1 13.15 11.61 -16.68
CA ALA A 1 12.25 11.14 -15.60
C ALA A 1 11.06 12.10 -15.44
N GLU A 2 11.31 13.41 -15.45
CA GLU A 2 10.29 14.46 -15.31
C GLU A 2 9.23 14.45 -16.44
N GLY A 3 9.63 14.21 -17.69
CA GLY A 3 8.71 14.12 -18.82
C GLY A 3 7.79 12.89 -18.85
N LEU A 4 8.05 11.86 -18.04
CA LEU A 4 7.16 10.69 -17.92
C LEU A 4 6.06 10.92 -16.86
N LEU A 5 6.28 11.86 -15.94
CA LEU A 5 5.41 12.14 -14.79
C LEU A 5 4.56 13.41 -14.99
N ALA A 6 5.07 14.38 -15.76
CA ALA A 6 4.40 15.67 -16.01
C ALA A 6 3.15 15.61 -16.93
N GLY A 7 2.72 14.41 -17.34
CA GLY A 7 1.55 14.21 -18.21
C GLY A 7 0.77 12.92 -17.93
N LEU A 8 1.07 12.24 -16.81
CA LEU A 8 0.26 11.11 -16.38
C LEU A 8 -1.00 11.64 -15.70
N PRO A 9 -2.19 11.07 -15.98
CA PRO A 9 -3.38 11.40 -15.22
C PRO A 9 -3.12 11.13 -13.73
N GLU A 10 -3.76 11.89 -12.86
CA GLU A 10 -3.56 11.83 -11.41
C GLU A 10 -3.89 10.43 -10.82
N ILE A 11 -4.72 9.66 -11.54
CA ILE A 11 -5.17 8.30 -11.20
C ILE A 11 -4.02 7.25 -11.23
N PRO A 12 -3.25 7.06 -12.32
CA PRO A 12 -2.12 6.13 -12.29
C PRO A 12 -1.03 6.54 -11.29
N PHE A 13 -0.87 7.83 -10.99
CA PHE A 13 0.11 8.30 -10.01
C PHE A 13 -0.21 7.81 -8.59
N ILE A 14 -1.45 8.00 -8.12
CA ILE A 14 -1.82 7.56 -6.76
C ILE A 14 -1.77 6.03 -6.61
N ASN A 15 -2.13 5.30 -7.67
CA ASN A 15 -2.03 3.85 -7.71
C ASN A 15 -0.58 3.37 -7.73
N ALA A 16 0.32 4.08 -8.42
CA ALA A 16 1.75 3.77 -8.41
C ALA A 16 2.35 3.95 -7.01
N ILE A 17 1.99 5.01 -6.28
CA ILE A 17 2.40 5.21 -4.88
C ILE A 17 1.95 4.04 -4.02
N TYR A 18 0.68 3.62 -4.13
CA TYR A 18 0.17 2.48 -3.38
C TYR A 18 1.00 1.21 -3.63
N TRP A 19 1.39 0.93 -4.88
CA TRP A 19 2.22 -0.23 -5.22
C TRP A 19 3.64 -0.13 -4.68
N VAL A 20 4.27 1.04 -4.80
CA VAL A 20 5.62 1.28 -4.28
C VAL A 20 5.66 1.08 -2.76
N GLU A 21 4.72 1.68 -2.04
CA GLU A 21 4.62 1.53 -0.59
C GLU A 21 4.27 0.09 -0.18
N SER A 22 3.43 -0.62 -0.96
CA SER A 22 3.09 -2.02 -0.69
C SER A 22 4.32 -2.93 -0.81
N VAL A 23 5.17 -2.70 -1.81
CA VAL A 23 6.42 -3.45 -1.99
C VAL A 23 7.43 -3.08 -0.91
N LEU A 24 7.59 -1.80 -0.60
CA LEU A 24 8.48 -1.36 0.48
C LEU A 24 8.04 -1.90 1.85
N CYS A 25 6.73 -2.02 2.10
CA CYS A 25 6.19 -2.61 3.33
C CYS A 25 6.56 -4.10 3.48
N LEU A 26 6.80 -4.83 2.39
CA LEU A 26 7.32 -6.21 2.46
C LEU A 26 8.79 -6.24 2.92
N VAL A 27 9.57 -5.20 2.61
CA VAL A 27 10.99 -5.06 2.99
C VAL A 27 11.12 -4.48 4.39
N VAL A 28 10.30 -3.49 4.73
CA VAL A 28 10.27 -2.79 6.02
C VAL A 28 8.91 -3.05 6.66
N PRO A 29 8.75 -4.14 7.43
CA PRO A 29 7.48 -4.53 8.06
C PRO A 29 7.19 -3.68 9.32
N SER A 30 7.21 -2.36 9.16
CA SER A 30 6.92 -1.37 10.19
C SER A 30 6.31 -0.12 9.56
N SER A 31 5.06 0.20 9.93
CA SER A 31 4.35 1.36 9.39
C SER A 31 5.01 2.69 9.80
N SER A 32 5.54 2.80 11.02
CA SER A 32 6.26 4.00 11.47
C SER A 32 7.62 4.15 10.79
N GLY A 33 8.37 3.06 10.61
CA GLY A 33 9.65 3.08 9.89
C GLY A 33 9.48 3.42 8.41
N LEU A 34 8.45 2.87 7.77
CA LEU A 34 8.12 3.16 6.39
C LEU A 34 7.72 4.64 6.22
N ALA A 35 6.89 5.19 7.11
CA ALA A 35 6.47 6.59 7.05
C ALA A 35 7.64 7.57 7.15
N VAL A 36 8.60 7.30 8.04
CA VAL A 36 9.81 8.14 8.21
C VAL A 36 10.65 8.16 6.94
N LEU A 37 10.70 7.04 6.21
CA LEU A 37 11.48 6.91 4.98
C LEU A 37 10.75 7.49 3.76
N SER A 38 9.45 7.23 3.62
CA SER A 38 8.71 7.57 2.40
C SER A 38 8.08 8.96 2.42
N MET A 39 7.57 9.44 3.56
CA MET A 39 6.85 10.73 3.63
C MET A 39 7.67 11.95 3.17
N PRO A 40 8.97 12.09 3.51
CA PRO A 40 9.78 13.22 3.03
C PRO A 40 9.93 13.25 1.49
N ILE A 41 9.82 12.08 0.84
CA ILE A 41 9.93 11.91 -0.61
C ILE A 41 8.54 12.07 -1.27
N LEU A 42 7.51 11.50 -0.65
CA LEU A 42 6.14 11.54 -1.13
C LEU A 42 5.55 12.96 -1.10
N ALA A 43 5.93 13.79 -0.12
CA ALA A 43 5.44 15.16 0.00
C ALA A 43 5.78 16.07 -1.21
N PRO A 44 7.04 16.19 -1.67
CA PRO A 44 7.36 16.95 -2.88
C PRO A 44 6.82 16.27 -4.14
N VAL A 45 6.83 14.93 -4.20
CA VAL A 45 6.33 14.16 -5.36
C VAL A 45 4.83 14.36 -5.58
N ALA A 46 4.04 14.46 -4.50
CA ALA A 46 2.63 14.81 -4.55
C ALA A 46 2.39 16.23 -5.12
N ASP A 47 3.18 17.19 -4.66
CA ASP A 47 3.13 18.60 -5.07
C ASP A 47 3.43 18.76 -6.58
N PHE A 48 4.45 18.06 -7.07
CA PHE A 48 4.80 18.03 -8.49
C PHE A 48 3.74 17.34 -9.37
N ALA A 49 3.04 16.34 -8.84
CA ALA A 49 2.02 15.60 -9.58
C ALA A 49 0.61 16.24 -9.49
N GLY A 50 0.45 17.32 -8.74
CA GLY A 50 -0.85 17.99 -8.55
C GLY A 50 -1.83 17.22 -7.64
N VAL A 51 -1.39 16.14 -6.99
CA VAL A 51 -2.25 15.29 -6.16
C VAL A 51 -2.22 15.74 -4.70
N SER A 52 -3.40 15.85 -4.08
CA SER A 52 -3.54 16.21 -2.66
C SER A 52 -2.72 15.29 -1.75
N ARG A 53 -1.93 15.88 -0.86
CA ARG A 53 -1.07 15.15 0.10
C ARG A 53 -1.88 14.19 0.98
N GLU A 54 -3.13 14.51 1.28
CA GLU A 54 -4.06 13.66 2.03
C GLU A 54 -4.36 12.33 1.32
N LEU A 55 -4.49 12.35 -0.01
CA LEU A 55 -4.67 11.14 -0.81
C LEU A 55 -3.42 10.26 -0.74
N VAL A 56 -2.24 10.89 -0.79
CA VAL A 56 -0.95 10.18 -0.69
C VAL A 56 -0.77 9.53 0.67
N VAL A 57 -1.16 10.20 1.76
CA VAL A 57 -1.19 9.60 3.11
C VAL A 57 -2.19 8.44 3.18
N THR A 58 -3.35 8.58 2.54
CA THR A 58 -4.37 7.51 2.48
C THR A 58 -3.87 6.30 1.71
N ALA A 59 -3.18 6.52 0.58
CA ALA A 59 -2.55 5.47 -0.21
C ALA A 59 -1.45 4.76 0.58
N PHE A 60 -0.59 5.51 1.25
CA PHE A 60 0.44 4.99 2.17
C PHE A 60 -0.17 4.11 3.27
N GLN A 61 -1.16 4.62 4.00
CA GLN A 61 -1.79 3.89 5.10
C GLN A 61 -2.41 2.58 4.60
N SER A 62 -3.10 2.64 3.46
CA SER A 62 -3.73 1.48 2.84
C SER A 62 -2.71 0.44 2.35
N ALA A 63 -1.58 0.91 1.81
CA ALA A 63 -0.48 0.08 1.33
C ALA A 63 0.34 -0.54 2.48
N SER A 64 0.45 0.12 3.62
CA SER A 64 1.16 -0.41 4.79
C SER A 64 0.36 -1.50 5.53
N GLY A 65 -0.96 -1.50 5.43
CA GLY A 65 -1.83 -2.41 6.19
C GLY A 65 -1.93 -3.82 5.60
N LEU A 66 -2.09 -3.92 4.27
CA LEU A 66 -2.39 -5.20 3.60
C LEU A 66 -1.23 -6.20 3.56
N PRO A 67 0.03 -5.80 3.22
CA PRO A 67 1.15 -6.73 3.16
C PRO A 67 1.41 -7.40 4.51
N ASN A 68 1.24 -6.67 5.62
CA ASN A 68 1.44 -7.15 6.99
C ASN A 68 0.54 -8.32 7.42
N LEU A 69 -0.55 -8.60 6.67
CA LEU A 69 -1.43 -9.75 6.88
C LEU A 69 -0.88 -11.06 6.25
N VAL A 70 0.17 -10.93 5.44
CA VAL A 70 0.72 -12.00 4.60
C VAL A 70 2.19 -12.24 4.90
N THR A 71 2.94 -11.19 5.26
CA THR A 71 4.38 -11.31 5.43
C THR A 71 4.70 -12.34 6.52
N PRO A 72 5.56 -13.33 6.24
CA PRO A 72 5.96 -14.33 7.23
C PRO A 72 6.77 -13.73 8.38
N THR A 73 7.21 -12.49 8.25
CA THR A 73 7.87 -11.69 9.30
C THR A 73 6.87 -11.09 10.30
N SER A 74 5.56 -11.13 10.02
CA SER A 74 4.52 -10.65 10.92
C SER A 74 4.27 -11.67 12.04
N GLY A 75 4.77 -11.37 13.24
CA GLY A 75 4.63 -12.23 14.42
C GLY A 75 3.18 -12.51 14.81
N VAL A 76 2.25 -11.59 14.50
CA VAL A 76 0.81 -11.77 14.76
C VAL A 76 0.24 -12.87 13.86
N VAL A 77 0.56 -12.85 12.56
CA VAL A 77 0.08 -13.84 11.59
C VAL A 77 0.69 -15.21 11.89
N MET A 78 2.01 -15.28 12.07
CA MET A 78 2.70 -16.53 12.35
C MET A 78 2.33 -17.12 13.71
N GLY A 79 2.13 -16.27 14.73
CA GLY A 79 1.65 -16.69 16.05
C GLY A 79 0.23 -17.25 16.02
N GLY A 80 -0.69 -16.59 15.31
CA GLY A 80 -2.05 -17.09 15.11
C GLY A 80 -2.09 -18.42 14.37
N LEU A 81 -1.28 -18.57 13.32
CA LEU A 81 -1.17 -19.82 12.57
C LEU A 81 -0.59 -20.96 13.41
N ALA A 82 0.40 -20.67 14.27
CA ALA A 82 0.98 -21.65 15.18
C ALA A 82 -0.05 -22.17 16.20
N ILE A 83 -0.89 -21.30 16.75
CA ILE A 83 -1.99 -21.68 17.66
C ILE A 83 -3.04 -22.51 16.92
N GLY A 84 -3.42 -22.08 15.72
CA GLY A 84 -4.42 -22.77 14.89
C GLY A 84 -3.92 -24.08 14.25
N ARG A 85 -2.61 -24.38 14.33
CA ARG A 85 -1.94 -25.46 13.60
C ARG A 85 -2.23 -25.45 12.08
N ILE A 86 -2.33 -24.25 11.51
CA ILE A 86 -2.63 -24.06 10.08
C ILE A 86 -1.30 -23.82 9.34
N SER A 87 -1.12 -24.50 8.20
CA SER A 87 0.04 -24.24 7.36
C SER A 87 -0.03 -22.85 6.73
N TYR A 88 1.11 -22.17 6.62
CA TYR A 88 1.20 -20.84 5.99
C TYR A 88 0.66 -20.83 4.54
N ILE A 89 0.87 -21.92 3.80
CA ILE A 89 0.37 -22.07 2.43
C ILE A 89 -1.16 -22.14 2.40
N SER A 90 -1.78 -22.84 3.37
CA SER A 90 -3.24 -22.88 3.53
C SER A 90 -3.80 -21.50 3.87
N TRP A 91 -3.11 -20.75 4.73
CA TRP A 91 -3.47 -19.38 5.07
C TRP A 91 -3.41 -18.45 3.86
N LEU A 92 -2.32 -18.49 3.09
CA LEU A 92 -2.15 -17.70 1.87
C LEU A 92 -3.29 -17.91 0.87
N LYS A 93 -3.72 -19.17 0.67
CA LYS A 93 -4.85 -19.49 -0.22
C LYS A 93 -6.19 -18.99 0.31
N PHE A 94 -6.35 -18.94 1.64
CA PHE A 94 -7.55 -18.44 2.29
C PHE A 94 -7.64 -16.91 2.27
N ILE A 95 -6.55 -16.23 2.60
CA ILE A 95 -6.50 -14.76 2.71
C ILE A 95 -6.29 -14.08 1.35
N GLY A 96 -5.68 -14.77 0.37
CA GLY A 96 -5.43 -14.29 -0.98
C GLY A 96 -6.62 -13.63 -1.68
N PRO A 97 -7.81 -14.29 -1.78
CA PRO A 97 -8.98 -13.67 -2.41
C PRO A 97 -9.47 -12.42 -1.67
N LEU A 98 -9.38 -12.40 -0.34
CA LEU A 98 -9.76 -11.23 0.46
C LEU A 98 -8.81 -10.05 0.21
N LEU A 99 -7.50 -10.32 0.15
CA LEU A 99 -6.49 -9.30 -0.15
C LEU A 99 -6.64 -8.73 -1.54
N ALA A 100 -6.92 -9.58 -2.53
CA ALA A 100 -7.17 -9.13 -3.90
C ALA A 100 -8.41 -8.21 -3.94
N MET A 101 -9.50 -8.59 -3.26
CA MET A 101 -10.72 -7.77 -3.17
C MET A 101 -10.45 -6.42 -2.48
N LEU A 102 -9.73 -6.42 -1.36
CA LEU A 102 -9.35 -5.20 -0.64
C LEU A 102 -8.43 -4.31 -1.48
N MET A 103 -7.41 -4.88 -2.11
CA MET A 103 -6.49 -4.16 -2.99
C MET A 103 -7.24 -3.46 -4.12
N ILE A 104 -8.11 -4.19 -4.83
CA ILE A 104 -8.94 -3.61 -5.90
C ILE A 104 -9.85 -2.49 -5.33
N SER A 105 -10.47 -2.72 -4.17
CA SER A 105 -11.34 -1.71 -3.55
C SER A 105 -10.57 -0.44 -3.19
N ILE A 106 -9.37 -0.55 -2.64
CA ILE A 106 -8.50 0.59 -2.32
C ILE A 106 -8.11 1.33 -3.59
N MET A 107 -7.70 0.62 -4.64
CA MET A 107 -7.35 1.27 -5.92
C MET A 107 -8.54 2.04 -6.51
N ILE A 108 -9.75 1.50 -6.44
CA ILE A 108 -10.97 2.19 -6.88
C ILE A 108 -11.21 3.43 -6.03
N LEU A 109 -11.16 3.32 -4.70
CA LEU A 109 -11.39 4.44 -3.78
C LEU A 109 -10.35 5.55 -3.94
N LEU A 110 -9.09 5.22 -4.13
CA LEU A 110 -8.02 6.20 -4.40
C LEU A 110 -8.26 6.91 -5.74
N SER A 111 -8.68 6.17 -6.77
CA SER A 111 -9.00 6.74 -8.07
C SER A 111 -10.21 7.69 -8.00
N ILE A 112 -11.24 7.34 -7.21
CA ILE A 112 -12.38 8.23 -6.94
C ILE A 112 -11.94 9.46 -6.15
N GLY A 113 -11.10 9.28 -5.13
CA GLY A 113 -10.60 10.38 -4.29
C GLY A 113 -9.83 11.43 -5.09
N VAL A 114 -9.07 11.00 -6.10
CA VAL A 114 -8.41 11.89 -7.06
C VAL A 114 -9.43 12.67 -7.90
N VAL A 115 -10.46 12.01 -8.43
CA VAL A 115 -11.48 12.66 -9.28
C VAL A 115 -12.33 13.68 -8.50
N LEU A 116 -12.48 13.48 -7.19
CA LEU A 116 -13.26 14.35 -6.31
C LEU A 116 -12.45 15.49 -5.66
N SER A 117 -11.10 15.43 -5.73
CA SER A 117 -10.21 16.43 -5.14
C SER A 117 -9.92 17.60 -6.07
#